data_AF-A1SRE8-F1
#
_entry.id   AF-A1SRE8-F1
#
_cell.length_a   1.000
_cell.length_b   1.000
_cell.length_c   1.000
_cell.angle_alpha   90.00
_cell.angle_beta   90.00
_cell.angle_gamma   90.00
#
_symmetry.space_group_name_H-M   'P 1'
#
loop_
_entity.id
_entity.type
_entity.pdbx_description
1 polymer ?
#
loop_
_entity_poly.entity_id
_entity_poly.type
_entity_poly.pdbx_seq_one_letter_code
_entity_poly.pdbx_strand_id
1 'polypeptide(L)'
;MLIDGRELVESLRSQVQEISAAQLHDILHKIPHDGTQAVLIDIREVAEIAAGTIANAVLIPRGVLEMQISSEESLKRRFPTLEMLAEQPVYLLCRSGARSVLSAISLQQMGFKHVYSVAGGFLAWQAAGYECTNKI
;
A
#
# COMPACT_ATOMS: atom_id res chain seq x y z
N MET A 1 21.26 -15.28 16.17
CA MET A 1 21.62 -13.85 16.13
C MET A 1 20.32 -13.08 16.25
N LEU A 2 20.24 -12.13 17.19
CA LEU A 2 19.08 -11.25 17.34
C LEU A 2 19.29 -10.04 16.41
N ILE A 3 18.24 -9.64 15.68
CA ILE A 3 18.27 -8.47 14.80
C ILE A 3 17.22 -7.46 15.25
N ASP A 4 17.46 -6.18 14.98
CA ASP A 4 16.48 -5.12 15.26
C ASP A 4 15.44 -4.96 14.14
N GLY A 5 14.48 -4.05 14.33
CA GLY A 5 13.41 -3.82 13.36
C GLY A 5 13.88 -3.22 12.03
N ARG A 6 14.97 -2.45 12.03
CA ARG A 6 15.55 -1.88 10.81
C ARG A 6 16.24 -2.99 10.01
N GLU A 7 17.06 -3.80 10.68
CA GLU A 7 17.74 -4.94 10.08
C GLU A 7 16.73 -5.94 9.49
N LEU A 8 15.63 -6.20 10.21
CA LEU A 8 14.53 -7.02 9.69
C LEU A 8 13.97 -6.45 8.39
N VAL A 9 13.61 -5.17 8.35
CA VAL A 9 13.05 -4.52 7.15
C VAL A 9 14.04 -4.61 5.98
N GLU A 10 15.31 -4.30 6.20
CA GLU A 10 16.32 -4.37 5.13
C GLU A 10 16.52 -5.80 4.62
N SER A 11 16.49 -6.81 5.50
CA SER A 11 16.59 -8.22 5.08
C SER A 11 15.40 -8.70 4.24
N LEU A 12 14.23 -8.09 4.43
CA LEU A 12 12.99 -8.45 3.73
C LEU A 12 12.78 -7.64 2.45
N ARG A 13 13.45 -6.49 2.30
CA ARG A 13 13.29 -5.58 1.15
C ARG A 13 13.54 -6.29 -0.18
N SER A 14 14.50 -7.22 -0.25
CA SER A 14 14.79 -7.99 -1.47
C SER A 14 13.68 -8.97 -1.88
N GLN A 15 12.72 -9.24 -0.99
CA GLN A 15 11.58 -10.15 -1.24
C GLN A 15 10.31 -9.37 -1.67
N VAL A 16 10.36 -8.04 -1.62
CA VAL A 16 9.22 -7.16 -1.93
C VAL A 16 9.55 -6.34 -3.16
N GLN A 17 8.59 -6.21 -4.07
CA GLN A 17 8.73 -5.26 -5.17
C GLN A 17 8.49 -3.85 -4.64
N GLU A 18 9.48 -2.97 -4.80
CA GLU A 18 9.33 -1.56 -4.44
C GLU A 18 9.09 -0.70 -5.67
N ILE A 19 8.23 0.29 -5.51
CA ILE A 19 8.02 1.34 -6.51
C ILE A 19 8.30 2.71 -5.90
N SER A 20 8.80 3.63 -6.70
CA SER A 20 8.98 5.03 -6.29
C SER A 20 7.65 5.77 -6.21
N ALA A 21 7.63 6.90 -5.51
CA ALA A 21 6.49 7.81 -5.51
C ALA A 21 6.13 8.29 -6.93
N ALA A 22 7.12 8.51 -7.80
CA ALA A 22 6.90 8.89 -9.19
C ALA A 22 6.23 7.78 -10.00
N GLN A 23 6.67 6.52 -9.84
CA GLN A 23 6.02 5.38 -10.48
C GLN A 23 4.58 5.22 -10.00
N LEU A 24 4.34 5.35 -8.68
CA LEU A 24 2.98 5.33 -8.14
C LEU A 24 2.12 6.44 -8.74
N HIS A 25 2.67 7.66 -8.83
CA HIS A 25 1.96 8.80 -9.42
C HIS A 25 1.53 8.50 -10.85
N ASP A 26 2.44 7.99 -11.68
CA ASP A 26 2.13 7.59 -13.05
C ASP A 26 1.08 6.46 -13.12
N ILE A 27 1.17 5.47 -12.23
CA ILE A 27 0.22 4.36 -12.16
C ILE A 27 -1.19 4.87 -11.84
N LEU A 28 -1.32 5.77 -10.86
CA LEU A 28 -2.62 6.29 -10.42
C LEU A 28 -3.30 7.19 -11.47
N HIS A 29 -2.52 7.78 -12.39
CA HIS A 29 -3.05 8.61 -13.49
C HIS A 29 -3.31 7.82 -14.78
N LYS A 30 -2.93 6.54 -14.83
CA LYS A 30 -3.19 5.66 -15.97
C LYS A 30 -4.48 4.88 -15.74
N ILE A 31 -5.34 4.87 -16.76
CA ILE A 31 -6.49 3.97 -16.82
C ILE A 31 -6.07 2.76 -17.66
N PRO A 32 -5.83 1.59 -17.05
CA PRO A 32 -5.48 0.39 -17.81
C PRO A 32 -6.67 -0.10 -18.66
N HIS A 33 -6.37 -0.66 -19.83
CA HIS A 33 -7.37 -1.15 -20.80
C HIS A 33 -7.74 -2.62 -20.62
N ASP A 34 -6.99 -3.36 -19.81
CA ASP A 34 -7.14 -4.80 -19.57
C ASP A 34 -8.04 -5.14 -18.37
N GLY A 35 -8.69 -4.13 -17.78
CA GLY A 35 -9.55 -4.27 -16.61
C GLY A 35 -8.82 -4.31 -15.27
N THR A 36 -7.49 -4.25 -15.25
CA THR A 36 -6.70 -4.14 -14.02
C THR A 36 -7.09 -2.88 -13.25
N GLN A 37 -7.08 -2.91 -11.92
CA GLN A 37 -7.28 -1.71 -11.13
C GLN A 37 -6.19 -1.58 -10.07
N ALA A 38 -5.46 -0.47 -10.09
CA ALA A 38 -4.55 -0.15 -9.00
C ALA A 38 -5.33 -0.02 -7.68
N VAL A 39 -4.87 -0.75 -6.67
CA VAL A 39 -5.41 -0.67 -5.31
C VAL A 39 -4.34 -0.04 -4.43
N LEU A 40 -4.54 1.21 -4.06
CA LEU A 40 -3.67 1.89 -3.10
C LEU A 40 -4.26 1.71 -1.70
N ILE A 41 -3.49 1.12 -0.79
CA ILE A 41 -3.84 0.98 0.62
C ILE A 41 -2.88 1.83 1.45
N ASP A 42 -3.42 2.82 2.16
CA ASP A 42 -2.68 3.60 3.14
C ASP A 42 -2.75 2.90 4.50
N ILE A 43 -1.61 2.38 4.93
CA ILE A 43 -1.48 1.59 6.17
C ILE A 43 -0.97 2.41 7.35
N ARG A 44 -0.98 3.75 7.22
CA ARG A 44 -0.65 4.67 8.30
C ARG A 44 -1.75 4.70 9.36
N GLU A 45 -1.40 5.21 10.53
CA GLU A 45 -2.38 5.46 11.59
C GLU A 45 -3.27 6.66 11.25
N VAL A 46 -4.49 6.69 11.78
CA VAL A 46 -5.46 7.78 11.53
C VAL A 46 -4.88 9.16 11.84
N ALA A 47 -4.10 9.28 12.92
CA ALA A 47 -3.44 10.53 13.29
C ALA A 47 -2.42 11.03 12.25
N GLU A 48 -1.77 10.12 11.51
CA GLU A 48 -0.84 10.49 10.43
C GLU A 48 -1.59 10.98 9.18
N ILE A 49 -2.83 10.52 8.97
CA ILE A 49 -3.67 10.86 7.82
C ILE A 49 -4.36 12.21 7.99
N ALA A 50 -4.47 12.72 9.22
CA ALA A 50 -4.90 14.09 9.46
C ALA A 50 -4.03 15.13 8.73
N ALA A 51 -2.79 14.78 8.37
CA ALA A 51 -1.89 15.60 7.53
C ALA A 51 -2.12 15.43 6.01
N GLY A 52 -3.12 14.66 5.61
CA GLY A 52 -3.47 14.32 4.24
C GLY A 52 -3.10 12.89 3.85
N THR A 53 -3.74 12.41 2.78
CA THR A 53 -3.46 11.14 2.09
C THR A 53 -3.54 11.31 0.58
N ILE A 54 -3.33 10.23 -0.17
CA ILE A 54 -3.45 10.20 -1.63
C ILE A 54 -4.91 9.92 -2.00
N ALA A 55 -5.42 10.58 -3.04
CA ALA A 55 -6.79 10.37 -3.49
C ALA A 55 -7.06 8.90 -3.83
N ASN A 56 -8.26 8.42 -3.46
CA ASN A 56 -8.71 7.03 -3.64
C ASN A 56 -7.90 5.96 -2.88
N ALA A 57 -7.02 6.36 -1.96
CA ALA A 57 -6.37 5.41 -1.06
C ALA A 57 -7.39 4.81 -0.09
N VAL A 58 -7.38 3.49 0.07
CA VAL A 58 -8.15 2.79 1.10
C VAL A 58 -7.35 2.80 2.39
N LEU A 59 -7.92 3.34 3.46
CA LEU A 59 -7.26 3.38 4.76
C LEU A 59 -7.47 2.08 5.52
N ILE A 60 -6.40 1.32 5.74
CA ILE A 60 -6.39 0.16 6.62
C ILE A 60 -5.09 0.16 7.44
N PRO A 61 -5.10 0.60 8.72
CA PRO A 61 -3.88 0.69 9.52
C PRO A 61 -3.12 -0.65 9.58
N ARG A 62 -1.79 -0.59 9.56
CA ARG A 62 -0.93 -1.79 9.51
C ARG A 62 -1.33 -2.86 10.54
N GLY A 63 -1.64 -2.47 11.76
CA GLY A 63 -1.91 -3.41 12.86
C GLY A 63 -3.16 -4.29 12.67
N VAL A 64 -4.02 -3.95 11.71
CA VAL A 64 -5.28 -4.65 11.44
C VAL A 64 -5.43 -5.06 9.97
N LEU A 65 -4.39 -4.87 9.16
CA LEU A 65 -4.44 -5.06 7.71
C LEU A 65 -4.93 -6.45 7.31
N GLU A 66 -4.29 -7.49 7.84
CA GLU A 66 -4.59 -8.88 7.50
C GLU A 66 -6.01 -9.29 7.90
N MET A 67 -6.54 -8.67 8.98
CA MET A 67 -7.87 -8.97 9.52
C MET A 67 -8.98 -8.18 8.82
N GLN A 68 -8.68 -7.00 8.29
CA GLN A 68 -9.68 -6.08 7.74
C GLN A 68 -9.72 -6.05 6.21
N ILE A 69 -8.64 -6.40 5.51
CA ILE A 69 -8.58 -6.27 4.04
C ILE A 69 -9.73 -6.99 3.30
N SER A 70 -10.19 -8.13 3.80
CA SER A 70 -11.30 -8.89 3.22
C SER A 70 -12.70 -8.38 3.59
N SER A 71 -12.80 -7.53 4.62
CA SER A 71 -14.07 -6.98 5.12
C SER A 71 -14.22 -5.48 4.84
N GLU A 72 -13.20 -4.82 4.29
CA GLU A 72 -13.25 -3.41 3.93
C GLU A 72 -14.28 -3.18 2.80
N GLU A 73 -15.26 -2.32 3.07
CA GLU A 73 -16.45 -2.15 2.23
C GLU A 73 -16.15 -1.49 0.88
N SER A 74 -15.15 -0.61 0.79
CA SER A 74 -14.75 -0.03 -0.50
C SER A 74 -14.09 -1.07 -1.41
N LEU A 75 -13.26 -1.96 -0.86
CA LEU A 75 -12.62 -3.06 -1.57
C LEU A 75 -13.66 -4.11 -1.98
N LYS A 76 -14.57 -4.52 -1.08
CA LYS A 76 -15.63 -5.48 -1.41
C LYS A 76 -16.57 -5.00 -2.52
N ARG A 77 -16.91 -3.71 -2.53
CA ARG A 77 -17.73 -3.13 -3.60
C ARG A 77 -17.02 -3.16 -4.95
N ARG A 78 -15.69 -3.03 -4.98
CA ARG A 78 -14.86 -3.08 -6.19
C ARG A 78 -14.54 -4.51 -6.62
N PHE A 79 -14.33 -5.40 -5.66
CA PHE A 79 -13.88 -6.78 -5.82
C PHE A 79 -14.72 -7.70 -4.92
N PRO A 80 -15.78 -8.34 -5.47
CA PRO A 80 -16.73 -9.12 -4.67
C PRO A 80 -16.14 -10.32 -3.91
N THR A 81 -14.96 -10.80 -4.30
CA THR A 81 -14.24 -11.87 -3.60
C THR A 81 -12.79 -11.48 -3.32
N LEU A 82 -12.19 -12.10 -2.31
CA LEU A 82 -10.79 -11.84 -1.94
C LEU A 82 -9.83 -12.31 -3.04
N GLU A 83 -10.15 -13.38 -3.74
CA GLU A 83 -9.38 -13.88 -4.88
C GLU A 83 -9.31 -12.85 -6.00
N MET A 84 -10.43 -12.18 -6.32
CA MET A 84 -10.44 -11.11 -7.33
C MET A 84 -9.53 -9.95 -6.94
N LEU A 85 -9.53 -9.57 -5.66
CA LEU A 85 -8.64 -8.55 -5.12
C LEU A 85 -7.16 -9.01 -5.15
N ALA A 86 -6.88 -10.28 -4.84
CA ALA A 86 -5.53 -10.85 -4.79
C ALA A 86 -4.83 -10.90 -6.17
N GLU A 87 -5.60 -10.88 -7.27
CA GLU A 87 -5.08 -10.72 -8.64
C GLU A 87 -4.77 -9.27 -9.02
N GLN A 88 -5.22 -8.28 -8.22
CA GLN A 88 -4.96 -6.87 -8.54
C GLN A 88 -3.58 -6.42 -8.02
N PRO A 89 -2.96 -5.41 -8.66
CA PRO A 89 -1.79 -4.75 -8.10
C PRO A 89 -2.18 -3.91 -6.87
N VAL A 90 -1.68 -4.34 -5.70
CA VAL A 90 -1.86 -3.69 -4.41
C VAL A 90 -0.60 -2.92 -4.03
N TYR A 91 -0.74 -1.61 -3.86
CA TYR A 91 0.32 -0.68 -3.47
C TYR A 91 0.13 -0.28 -2.01
N LEU A 92 1.11 -0.57 -1.17
CA LEU A 92 1.08 -0.30 0.26
C LEU A 92 1.86 0.98 0.56
N LEU A 93 1.15 1.98 1.06
CA LEU A 93 1.71 3.26 1.46
C LEU A 93 1.78 3.34 2.98
N CYS A 94 2.96 3.62 3.52
CA CYS A 94 3.10 4.03 4.91
C CYS A 94 3.79 5.39 4.99
N ARG A 95 4.21 5.85 6.18
CA ARG A 95 4.88 7.15 6.31
C ARG A 95 6.21 7.22 5.54
N SER A 96 7.09 6.21 5.70
CA SER A 96 8.49 6.27 5.21
C SER A 96 8.97 5.05 4.42
N GLY A 97 8.09 4.07 4.14
CA GLY A 97 8.39 2.85 3.38
C GLY A 97 8.68 1.60 4.22
N ALA A 98 9.09 1.71 5.48
CA ALA A 98 9.49 0.53 6.27
C ALA A 98 8.30 -0.40 6.63
N ARG A 99 7.17 0.18 7.04
CA ARG A 99 5.96 -0.58 7.41
C ARG A 99 5.34 -1.29 6.21
N SER A 100 5.39 -0.67 5.03
CA SER A 100 4.83 -1.23 3.80
C SER A 100 5.62 -2.44 3.31
N VAL A 101 6.93 -2.51 3.54
CA VAL A 101 7.71 -3.74 3.28
C VAL A 101 7.18 -4.90 4.14
N LEU A 102 7.00 -4.68 5.44
CA LEU A 102 6.50 -5.73 6.34
C LEU A 102 5.07 -6.18 5.98
N SER A 103 4.20 -5.23 5.69
CA SER A 103 2.84 -5.52 5.25
C SER A 103 2.78 -6.22 3.88
N ALA A 104 3.72 -5.92 2.98
CA ALA A 104 3.79 -6.61 1.70
C ALA A 104 4.11 -8.09 1.86
N ILE A 105 5.05 -8.43 2.75
CA ILE A 105 5.34 -9.82 3.12
C ILE A 105 4.09 -10.52 3.67
N SER A 106 3.35 -9.88 4.59
CA SER A 106 2.10 -10.46 5.13
C SER A 106 1.09 -10.76 4.01
N LEU A 107 0.84 -9.82 3.10
CA LEU A 107 -0.12 -10.02 2.03
C LEU A 107 0.35 -11.08 1.01
N GLN A 108 1.65 -11.14 0.71
CA GLN A 108 2.22 -12.22 -0.11
C GLN A 108 1.99 -13.59 0.55
N GLN A 109 2.16 -13.70 1.88
CA GLN A 109 1.87 -14.93 2.62
C GLN A 109 0.37 -15.29 2.63
N MET A 110 -0.52 -14.31 2.50
CA MET A 110 -1.96 -14.50 2.31
C MET A 110 -2.34 -14.89 0.87
N GLY A 111 -1.38 -14.92 -0.07
CA GLY A 111 -1.60 -15.33 -1.45
C GLY A 111 -1.85 -14.19 -2.44
N PHE A 112 -1.67 -12.92 -2.04
CA PHE A 112 -1.72 -11.79 -2.98
C PHE A 112 -0.53 -11.86 -3.95
N LYS A 113 -0.80 -11.78 -5.26
CA LYS A 113 0.22 -12.02 -6.28
C LYS A 113 1.05 -10.79 -6.62
N HIS A 114 0.45 -9.61 -6.53
CA HIS A 114 1.02 -8.36 -7.00
C HIS A 114 1.01 -7.32 -5.88
N VAL A 115 1.97 -7.43 -4.95
CA VAL A 115 2.07 -6.53 -3.80
C VAL A 115 3.33 -5.69 -3.88
N TYR A 116 3.16 -4.38 -3.74
CA TYR A 116 4.20 -3.39 -3.88
C TYR A 116 4.32 -2.53 -2.62
N SER A 117 5.55 -2.28 -2.18
CA SER A 117 5.82 -1.25 -1.17
C SER A 117 6.17 0.06 -1.86
N VAL A 118 5.58 1.17 -1.40
CA VAL A 118 5.93 2.51 -1.90
C VAL A 118 7.20 3.00 -1.19
N ALA A 119 8.31 3.02 -1.93
CA ALA A 119 9.61 3.44 -1.43
C ALA A 119 9.58 4.89 -0.94
N GLY A 120 10.10 5.13 0.27
CA GLY A 120 10.05 6.44 0.93
C GLY A 120 8.66 6.86 1.43
N GLY A 121 7.62 6.07 1.15
CA GLY A 121 6.26 6.26 1.64
C GLY A 121 5.65 7.62 1.29
N PHE A 122 4.72 8.06 2.15
CA PHE A 122 4.02 9.33 2.01
C PHE A 122 4.97 10.54 2.09
N LEU A 123 6.08 10.45 2.84
CA LEU A 123 7.07 11.53 2.88
C LEU A 123 7.72 11.76 1.51
N ALA A 124 8.03 10.69 0.76
CA ALA A 124 8.56 10.84 -0.59
C ALA A 124 7.51 11.38 -1.57
N TRP A 125 6.24 10.99 -1.41
CA TRP A 125 5.12 11.56 -2.17
C TRP A 125 4.99 13.07 -1.95
N GLN A 126 5.02 13.52 -0.69
CA GLN A 126 4.96 14.94 -0.35
C GLN A 126 6.19 15.71 -0.84
N ALA A 127 7.39 15.14 -0.68
CA ALA A 127 8.63 15.76 -1.15
C ALA A 127 8.66 15.96 -2.67
N ALA A 128 7.99 15.09 -3.42
CA ALA A 128 7.82 15.22 -4.87
C ALA A 128 6.76 16.26 -5.27
N GLY A 129 6.02 16.84 -4.32
CA GLY A 129 5.00 17.85 -4.59
C GLY A 129 3.70 17.29 -5.20
N TYR A 130 3.46 15.98 -5.08
CA TYR A 130 2.25 15.37 -5.61
C TYR A 130 1.01 15.68 -4.76
N GLU A 131 -0.14 15.70 -5.42
CA GLU A 131 -1.40 16.09 -4.80
C GLU A 131 -1.76 15.18 -3.61
N CYS A 132 -2.25 15.82 -2.55
CA CYS A 132 -2.74 15.19 -1.34
C CYS A 132 -4.17 15.67 -1.08
N THR A 133 -5.00 14.82 -0.50
CA THR A 133 -6.38 15.10 -0.13
C THR A 133 -6.61 14.84 1.36
N ASN A 134 -7.55 15.59 1.94
CA ASN A 134 -8.08 15.35 3.29
C ASN A 134 -9.47 14.68 3.26
N LYS A 135 -9.99 14.37 2.06
CA LYS A 135 -11.23 13.63 1.87
C LYS A 135 -10.91 12.14 1.80
N ILE A 136 -11.39 11.39 2.79
CA ILE A 136 -11.37 9.93 2.86
C ILE A 136 -12.73 9.42 2.37
#